data_AF-A0A9D6Q6E2-F1
#
_entry.id   AF-A0A9D6Q6E2-F1
#
_cell.length_a   1.000
_cell.length_b   1.000
_cell.length_c   1.000
_cell.angle_alpha   90.00
_cell.angle_beta   90.00
_cell.angle_gamma   90.00
#
_symmetry.space_group_name_H-M   'P 1'
#
loop_
_entity.id
_entity.type
_entity.pdbx_description
1 polymer ?
#
loop_
_entity_poly.entity_id
_entity_poly.type
_entity_poly.pdbx_seq_one_letter_code
_entity_poly.pdbx_strand_id
1 'polypeptide(L)'
;MPSSVHTNRSWTIRITALLTRLRITVAGASKHCRHGWVMPAFEYRQAEEIRNVFAKHNVAYLFIGKSGAILLGYPDTTQDADLFVKKSLENGKALVAGLKALGFSITGVQANEILGGKDFVQLKNGPFDLDLVFAPDGIDRFEDAWARHIDVAGFPVCHPDDIIASKEAAHRAKDIESLPRLYAFRDYWSKRQKGI
;
A
#
# COMPACT_ATOMS: atom_id res chain seq x y z
N MET A 1 35.12 17.02 -66.21
CA MET A 1 35.59 18.39 -66.47
C MET A 1 34.38 19.27 -66.74
N PRO A 2 34.38 20.54 -66.36
CA PRO A 2 35.13 21.19 -65.26
C PRO A 2 34.13 22.07 -64.44
N SER A 3 34.43 22.88 -63.43
CA SER A 3 35.66 23.34 -62.78
C SER A 3 35.23 24.15 -61.55
N SER A 4 36.05 24.06 -60.49
CA SER A 4 36.30 25.07 -59.45
C SER A 4 36.49 26.49 -60.04
N VAL A 5 36.53 27.62 -59.33
CA VAL A 5 37.39 28.01 -58.18
C VAL A 5 36.86 29.37 -57.66
N HIS A 6 36.92 29.73 -56.37
CA HIS A 6 37.97 30.53 -55.67
C HIS A 6 37.22 31.34 -54.57
N THR A 7 37.72 31.79 -53.41
CA THR A 7 38.98 31.74 -52.65
C THR A 7 38.66 32.12 -51.18
N ASN A 8 39.30 31.42 -50.25
CA ASN A 8 40.07 31.90 -49.07
C ASN A 8 39.68 33.23 -48.37
N ARG A 9 39.47 33.18 -47.04
CA ARG A 9 40.32 33.87 -46.04
C ARG A 9 39.92 33.52 -44.61
N SER A 10 40.92 33.03 -43.87
CA SER A 10 40.95 32.82 -42.42
C SER A 10 41.10 34.15 -41.68
N TRP A 11 40.38 34.36 -40.58
CA TRP A 11 40.82 35.21 -39.46
C TRP A 11 40.29 34.64 -38.13
N THR A 12 41.25 34.27 -37.29
CA THR A 12 41.19 34.08 -35.84
C THR A 12 40.46 35.20 -35.11
N ILE A 13 39.78 34.87 -34.01
CA ILE A 13 39.91 35.55 -32.72
C ILE A 13 39.50 34.55 -31.61
N ARG A 14 40.47 34.21 -30.75
CA ARG A 14 40.24 33.65 -29.41
C ARG A 14 39.84 34.81 -28.50
N ILE A 15 38.73 34.68 -27.77
CA ILE A 15 38.48 35.53 -26.59
C ILE A 15 38.37 34.64 -25.36
N THR A 16 39.38 34.85 -24.52
CA THR A 16 39.58 34.36 -23.17
C THR A 16 38.44 34.82 -22.26
N ALA A 17 37.68 33.88 -21.68
CA ALA A 17 36.68 34.20 -20.66
C ALA A 17 37.38 34.43 -19.32
N LEU A 18 37.38 35.68 -18.86
CA LEU A 18 37.89 36.11 -17.57
C LEU A 18 36.82 35.86 -16.49
N LEU A 19 37.20 35.10 -15.46
CA LEU A 19 36.42 34.87 -14.26
C LEU A 19 36.37 36.16 -13.43
N THR A 20 35.16 36.66 -13.15
CA THR A 20 34.94 37.63 -12.07
C THR A 20 33.91 37.07 -11.11
N ARG A 21 34.38 36.67 -9.93
CA ARG A 21 33.58 36.29 -8.77
C ARG A 21 32.69 37.46 -8.36
N LEU A 22 31.38 37.27 -8.40
CA LEU A 22 30.43 38.11 -7.66
C LEU A 22 29.89 37.29 -6.48
N ARG A 23 30.32 37.63 -5.27
CA ARG A 23 29.67 37.20 -4.03
C ARG A 23 28.39 38.01 -3.89
N ILE A 24 27.24 37.33 -4.03
CA ILE A 24 25.97 37.84 -3.55
C ILE A 24 25.54 36.89 -2.42
N THR A 25 25.58 37.41 -1.20
CA THR A 25 24.87 36.85 -0.06
C THR A 25 23.48 37.49 -0.06
N VAL A 26 22.42 36.72 0.08
CA VAL A 26 21.25 36.97 0.96
C VAL A 26 20.09 36.01 0.64
N ALA A 27 19.43 35.62 1.75
CA ALA A 27 18.09 35.08 1.91
C ALA A 27 17.87 33.60 1.58
N GLY A 28 17.66 32.82 2.66
CA GLY A 28 17.18 31.46 2.62
C GLY A 28 15.81 31.37 1.94
N ALA A 29 15.80 30.82 0.74
CA ALA A 29 14.60 30.28 0.13
C ALA A 29 14.27 28.95 0.79
N SER A 30 13.08 28.85 1.39
CA SER A 30 12.55 27.57 1.88
C SER A 30 12.54 26.59 0.70
N LYS A 31 13.25 25.47 0.85
CA LYS A 31 13.24 24.39 -0.13
C LYS A 31 11.90 23.67 -0.04
N HIS A 32 10.88 24.18 -0.72
CA HIS A 32 9.76 23.34 -1.15
C HIS A 32 10.22 22.53 -2.37
N CYS A 33 11.06 21.53 -2.11
CA CYS A 33 11.30 20.46 -3.07
C CYS A 33 10.09 19.52 -3.01
N ARG A 34 9.25 19.55 -4.06
CA ARG A 34 8.28 18.48 -4.33
C ARG A 34 9.07 17.20 -4.66
N HIS A 35 9.37 16.41 -3.65
CA HIS A 35 9.91 15.06 -3.82
C HIS A 35 8.80 14.17 -4.38
N GLY A 36 9.08 13.43 -5.45
CA GLY A 36 8.25 12.29 -5.84
C GLY A 36 8.16 11.34 -4.65
N TRP A 37 6.95 11.16 -4.13
CA TRP A 37 6.72 10.39 -2.92
C TRP A 37 6.81 8.91 -3.31
N VAL A 38 7.99 8.33 -3.17
CA VAL A 38 8.10 6.87 -3.09
C VAL A 38 7.45 6.51 -1.76
N MET A 39 6.22 6.00 -1.82
CA MET A 39 5.54 5.49 -0.63
C MET A 39 6.35 4.31 -0.08
N PRO A 40 6.73 4.33 1.21
CA PRO A 40 7.41 3.20 1.82
C PRO A 40 6.52 1.96 1.75
N ALA A 41 7.15 0.79 1.70
CA ALA A 41 6.44 -0.48 1.80
C ALA A 41 5.62 -0.55 3.10
N PHE A 42 4.61 -1.42 3.13
CA PHE A 42 3.90 -1.79 4.33
C PHE A 42 4.87 -2.30 5.39
N GLU A 43 4.76 -1.73 6.58
CA GLU A 43 5.62 -2.05 7.72
C GLU A 43 4.80 -2.58 8.89
N TYR A 44 5.43 -3.46 9.68
CA TYR A 44 4.83 -4.04 10.88
C TYR A 44 4.28 -2.98 11.86
N ARG A 45 4.98 -1.83 11.96
CA ARG A 45 4.54 -0.70 12.79
C ARG A 45 3.16 -0.16 12.37
N GLN A 46 2.86 -0.12 11.07
CA GLN A 46 1.56 0.33 10.58
C GLN A 46 0.46 -0.64 11.02
N ALA A 47 0.74 -1.95 11.01
CA ALA A 47 -0.19 -2.95 11.54
C ALA A 47 -0.44 -2.77 13.05
N GLU A 48 0.59 -2.43 13.83
CA GLU A 48 0.44 -2.10 15.26
C GLU A 48 -0.43 -0.86 15.49
N GLU A 49 -0.22 0.19 14.69
CA GLU A 49 -1.04 1.41 14.75
C GLU A 49 -2.51 1.11 14.43
N ILE A 50 -2.78 0.35 13.36
CA ILE A 50 -4.12 -0.14 13.01
C ILE A 50 -4.73 -0.91 14.19
N ARG A 51 -4.05 -1.96 14.68
CA ARG A 51 -4.51 -2.79 15.81
C ARG A 51 -4.89 -1.94 17.01
N ASN A 52 -4.00 -1.06 17.42
CA ASN A 52 -4.17 -0.29 18.65
C ASN A 52 -5.33 0.71 18.54
N VAL A 53 -5.52 1.36 17.38
CA VAL A 53 -6.64 2.29 17.18
C VAL A 53 -7.95 1.54 16.97
N PHE A 54 -7.96 0.50 16.15
CA PHE A 54 -9.17 -0.25 15.82
C PHE A 54 -9.74 -0.99 17.03
N ALA A 55 -8.88 -1.49 17.93
CA ALA A 55 -9.29 -2.04 19.21
C ALA A 55 -10.02 -1.00 20.08
N LYS A 56 -9.53 0.24 20.16
CA LYS A 56 -10.18 1.32 20.93
C LYS A 56 -11.54 1.72 20.39
N HIS A 57 -11.76 1.55 19.09
CA HIS A 57 -13.00 1.87 18.42
C HIS A 57 -13.93 0.66 18.22
N ASN A 58 -13.54 -0.54 18.68
CA ASN A 58 -14.26 -1.80 18.46
C ASN A 58 -14.54 -2.09 16.98
N VAL A 59 -13.55 -1.86 16.12
CA VAL A 59 -13.67 -2.19 14.69
C VAL A 59 -13.46 -3.69 14.49
N ALA A 60 -14.41 -4.35 13.82
CA ALA A 60 -14.30 -5.72 13.37
C ALA A 60 -13.67 -5.78 11.97
N TYR A 61 -12.47 -6.34 11.89
CA TYR A 61 -11.66 -6.42 10.68
C TYR A 61 -10.70 -7.62 10.73
N LEU A 62 -10.19 -8.01 9.57
CA LEU A 62 -9.13 -8.99 9.40
C LEU A 62 -8.09 -8.41 8.43
N PHE A 63 -6.80 -8.61 8.67
CA PHE A 63 -5.80 -8.43 7.62
C PHE A 63 -5.98 -9.53 6.57
N ILE A 64 -6.01 -9.13 5.30
CA ILE A 64 -6.17 -10.03 4.15
C ILE A 64 -5.06 -9.75 3.13
N GLY A 65 -5.11 -10.39 1.96
CA GLY A 65 -4.25 -10.04 0.84
C GLY A 65 -2.77 -10.30 1.12
N LYS A 66 -1.90 -9.49 0.51
CA LYS A 66 -0.45 -9.70 0.67
C LYS A 66 0.00 -9.23 2.05
N SER A 67 -0.56 -8.14 2.56
CA SER A 67 -0.26 -7.65 3.92
C SER A 67 -0.56 -8.69 5.00
N GLY A 68 -1.71 -9.37 4.94
CA GLY A 68 -2.03 -10.49 5.83
C GLY A 68 -1.05 -11.65 5.70
N ALA A 69 -0.71 -12.08 4.49
CA ALA A 69 0.29 -13.12 4.28
C ALA A 69 1.66 -12.75 4.89
N ILE A 70 2.10 -11.50 4.73
CA ILE A 70 3.36 -10.99 5.30
C ILE A 70 3.34 -11.04 6.83
N LEU A 71 2.23 -10.68 7.47
CA LEU A 71 2.08 -10.80 8.93
C LEU A 71 2.20 -12.24 9.43
N LEU A 72 1.84 -13.22 8.60
CA LEU A 72 2.03 -14.65 8.89
C LEU A 72 3.46 -15.16 8.58
N GLY A 73 4.35 -14.30 8.07
CA GLY A 73 5.74 -14.62 7.76
C GLY A 73 6.01 -14.92 6.28
N TYR A 74 5.11 -14.56 5.36
CA TYR A 74 5.36 -14.69 3.93
C TYR A 74 6.48 -13.72 3.48
N PRO A 75 7.56 -14.21 2.84
CA PRO A 75 8.73 -13.40 2.52
C PRO A 75 8.53 -12.57 1.24
N ASP A 76 7.71 -11.53 1.31
CA ASP A 76 7.43 -10.60 0.22
C ASP A 76 7.21 -9.18 0.80
N THR A 77 7.01 -8.20 -0.07
CA THR A 77 6.69 -6.81 0.31
C THR A 77 5.42 -6.35 -0.40
N THR A 78 4.68 -5.45 0.25
CA THR A 78 3.52 -4.78 -0.32
C THR A 78 3.62 -3.29 -0.02
N GLN A 79 2.90 -2.43 -0.74
CA GLN A 79 2.77 -1.02 -0.40
C GLN A 79 1.55 -0.76 0.47
N ASP A 80 0.50 -1.55 0.28
CA ASP A 80 -0.81 -1.35 0.88
C ASP A 80 -1.05 -2.30 2.05
N ALA A 81 -1.69 -1.82 3.10
CA ALA A 81 -2.38 -2.68 4.05
C ALA A 81 -3.77 -3.02 3.49
N ASP A 82 -4.12 -4.31 3.45
CA ASP A 82 -5.41 -4.80 2.97
C ASP A 82 -6.23 -5.29 4.17
N LEU A 83 -7.40 -4.70 4.39
CA LEU A 83 -8.29 -5.09 5.49
C LEU A 83 -9.62 -5.59 4.94
N PHE A 84 -9.99 -6.81 5.32
CA PHE A 84 -11.35 -7.30 5.20
C PHE A 84 -12.17 -6.80 6.39
N VAL A 85 -13.20 -6.00 6.15
CA VAL A 85 -13.96 -5.30 7.19
C VAL A 85 -15.41 -5.77 7.24
N LYS A 86 -15.94 -6.01 8.43
CA LYS A 86 -17.34 -6.44 8.59
C LYS A 86 -18.31 -5.40 8.03
N LYS A 87 -19.14 -5.81 7.07
CA LYS A 87 -20.18 -4.98 6.45
C LYS A 87 -21.39 -4.82 7.38
N SER A 88 -21.38 -3.77 8.20
CA SER A 88 -22.52 -3.33 8.99
C SER A 88 -22.47 -1.83 9.26
N LEU A 89 -23.62 -1.20 9.49
CA LEU A 89 -23.68 0.23 9.79
C LEU A 89 -22.92 0.60 11.07
N GLU A 90 -23.01 -0.25 12.10
CA GLU A 90 -22.30 -0.06 13.36
C GLU A 90 -20.79 -0.13 13.16
N ASN A 91 -20.30 -1.19 12.52
CA ASN A 91 -18.87 -1.34 12.24
C ASN A 91 -18.36 -0.25 11.28
N GLY A 92 -19.16 0.17 10.30
CA GLY A 92 -18.81 1.28 9.40
C GLY A 92 -18.62 2.61 10.15
N LYS A 93 -19.47 2.91 11.14
CA LYS A 93 -19.30 4.10 12.01
C LYS A 93 -18.04 4.00 12.84
N ALA A 94 -17.79 2.83 13.45
CA ALA A 94 -16.57 2.56 14.20
C ALA A 94 -15.32 2.71 13.33
N LEU A 95 -15.35 2.14 12.11
CA LEU A 95 -14.27 2.22 11.14
C LEU A 95 -13.98 3.67 10.74
N VAL A 96 -14.99 4.47 10.40
CA VAL A 96 -14.79 5.90 10.05
C VAL A 96 -14.15 6.67 11.21
N ALA A 97 -14.58 6.41 12.46
CA ALA A 97 -13.97 7.03 13.63
C ALA A 97 -12.50 6.60 13.82
N GLY A 98 -12.23 5.29 13.72
CA GLY A 98 -10.88 4.74 13.83
C GLY A 98 -9.93 5.24 12.73
N LEU A 99 -10.39 5.31 11.48
CA LEU A 99 -9.61 5.85 10.36
C LEU A 99 -9.24 7.32 10.58
N LYS A 100 -10.18 8.14 11.08
CA LYS A 100 -9.88 9.53 11.43
C LYS A 100 -8.86 9.62 12.57
N ALA A 101 -8.97 8.75 13.57
CA ALA A 101 -8.00 8.67 14.68
C ALA A 101 -6.61 8.19 14.23
N LEU A 102 -6.52 7.35 13.20
CA LEU A 102 -5.27 6.99 12.51
C LEU A 102 -4.67 8.14 11.68
N GLY A 103 -5.42 9.22 11.45
CA GLY A 103 -4.96 10.37 10.67
C GLY A 103 -5.37 10.36 9.20
N PHE A 104 -6.32 9.51 8.79
CA PHE A 104 -6.89 9.56 7.44
C PHE A 104 -7.90 10.71 7.30
N SER A 105 -7.79 11.46 6.20
CA SER A 105 -8.76 12.51 5.87
C SER A 105 -9.99 11.93 5.17
N ILE A 106 -10.97 11.44 5.93
CA ILE A 106 -12.17 10.81 5.35
C ILE A 106 -13.16 11.86 4.84
N THR A 107 -13.37 11.91 3.52
CA THR A 107 -14.39 12.75 2.88
C THR A 107 -15.81 12.25 3.16
N GLY A 108 -16.83 13.11 2.98
CA GLY A 108 -18.23 12.71 3.12
C GLY A 108 -18.63 11.58 2.16
N VAL A 109 -18.07 11.56 0.94
CA VAL A 109 -18.29 10.49 -0.03
C VAL A 109 -17.69 9.18 0.48
N GLN A 110 -16.42 9.17 0.89
CA GLN A 110 -15.77 7.96 1.43
C GLN A 110 -16.48 7.44 2.69
N ALA A 111 -16.92 8.33 3.58
CA ALA A 111 -17.69 7.93 4.75
C ALA A 111 -18.99 7.22 4.34
N ASN A 112 -19.72 7.75 3.36
CA ASN A 112 -20.93 7.11 2.85
C ASN A 112 -20.65 5.77 2.16
N GLU A 113 -19.54 5.64 1.42
CA GLU A 113 -19.11 4.38 0.80
C GLU A 113 -18.79 3.31 1.87
N ILE A 114 -18.09 3.70 2.94
CA ILE A 114 -17.79 2.81 4.08
C ILE A 114 -19.06 2.40 4.82
N LEU A 115 -19.96 3.34 5.10
CA LEU A 115 -21.22 3.08 5.80
C LEU A 115 -22.17 2.21 4.97
N GLY A 116 -22.17 2.40 3.65
CA GLY A 116 -22.92 1.58 2.69
C GLY A 116 -22.27 0.22 2.40
N GLY A 117 -21.04 0.00 2.85
CA GLY A 117 -20.28 -1.21 2.59
C GLY A 117 -20.03 -1.44 1.11
N LYS A 118 -19.59 -0.40 0.38
CA LYS A 118 -19.07 -0.53 -0.97
C LYS A 118 -17.99 -1.61 -0.98
N ASP A 119 -18.01 -2.50 -1.98
CA ASP A 119 -17.20 -3.72 -1.96
C ASP A 119 -15.70 -3.45 -1.75
N PHE A 120 -15.22 -2.31 -2.27
CA PHE A 120 -13.84 -1.88 -2.14
C PHE A 120 -13.72 -0.36 -2.00
N VAL A 121 -12.90 0.10 -1.05
CA VAL A 121 -12.57 1.52 -0.82
C VAL A 121 -11.07 1.65 -0.60
N GLN A 122 -10.41 2.48 -1.42
CA GLN A 122 -8.98 2.73 -1.34
C GLN A 122 -8.69 4.10 -0.73
N LEU A 123 -7.81 4.14 0.28
CA LEU A 123 -7.42 5.33 1.01
C LEU A 123 -5.93 5.61 0.82
N LYS A 124 -5.63 6.72 0.12
CA LYS A 124 -4.26 7.17 -0.23
C LYS A 124 -3.92 8.55 0.36
N ASN A 125 -4.74 9.00 1.30
CA ASN A 125 -4.72 10.35 1.88
C ASN A 125 -4.49 10.33 3.40
N GLY A 126 -3.78 9.30 3.87
CA GLY A 126 -3.42 9.11 5.27
C GLY A 126 -1.91 8.93 5.45
N PRO A 127 -1.49 8.46 6.63
CA PRO A 127 -0.07 8.21 6.92
C PRO A 127 0.53 7.07 6.08
N PHE A 128 -0.30 6.18 5.56
CA PHE A 128 0.05 5.08 4.67
C PHE A 128 -1.15 4.70 3.81
N ASP A 129 -0.93 3.82 2.85
CA ASP A 129 -1.97 3.36 1.95
C ASP A 129 -2.76 2.19 2.55
N LEU A 130 -4.09 2.29 2.46
CA LEU A 130 -5.01 1.34 3.07
C LEU A 130 -6.13 0.98 2.10
N ASP A 131 -6.28 -0.32 1.87
CA ASP A 131 -7.33 -0.91 1.04
C ASP A 131 -8.36 -1.59 1.95
N LEU A 132 -9.60 -1.10 1.91
CA LEU A 132 -10.73 -1.65 2.67
C LEU A 132 -11.58 -2.50 1.73
N VAL A 133 -11.68 -3.79 2.07
CA VAL A 133 -12.47 -4.78 1.34
C VAL A 133 -13.67 -5.15 2.21
N PHE A 134 -14.89 -5.03 1.67
CA PHE A 134 -16.12 -5.42 2.38
C PHE A 134 -16.72 -6.71 1.82
N ALA A 135 -16.34 -7.08 0.60
CA ALA A 135 -16.75 -8.31 -0.07
C ALA A 135 -15.56 -8.86 -0.87
N PRO A 136 -14.60 -9.53 -0.22
CA PRO A 136 -13.51 -10.20 -0.92
C PRO A 136 -14.08 -11.35 -1.75
N ASP A 137 -13.62 -11.47 -2.99
CA ASP A 137 -13.94 -12.64 -3.82
C ASP A 137 -13.58 -13.93 -3.06
N GLY A 138 -14.37 -14.99 -3.22
CA GLY A 138 -14.14 -16.28 -2.57
C GLY A 138 -14.45 -16.35 -1.07
N ILE A 139 -14.92 -15.26 -0.44
CA ILE A 139 -15.31 -15.24 0.97
C ILE A 139 -16.69 -14.58 1.12
N ASP A 140 -17.72 -15.41 1.29
CA ASP A 140 -19.11 -14.92 1.30
C ASP A 140 -19.48 -14.15 2.57
N ARG A 141 -18.94 -14.56 3.73
CA ARG A 141 -19.32 -14.01 5.04
C ARG A 141 -18.11 -13.67 5.88
N PHE A 142 -18.15 -12.49 6.48
CA PHE A 142 -17.13 -12.05 7.44
C PHE A 142 -17.03 -13.00 8.62
N GLU A 143 -18.16 -13.49 9.13
CA GLU A 143 -18.20 -14.40 10.29
C GLU A 143 -17.46 -15.72 10.03
N ASP A 144 -17.48 -16.22 8.79
CA ASP A 144 -16.83 -17.48 8.45
C ASP A 144 -15.31 -17.31 8.41
N ALA A 145 -14.81 -16.22 7.83
CA ALA A 145 -13.40 -15.87 7.88
C ALA A 145 -12.95 -15.54 9.31
N TRP A 146 -13.79 -14.86 10.09
CA TRP A 146 -13.54 -14.59 11.51
C TRP A 146 -13.47 -15.87 12.33
N ALA A 147 -14.26 -16.90 12.03
CA ALA A 147 -14.17 -18.17 12.76
C ALA A 147 -12.85 -18.92 12.48
N ARG A 148 -12.23 -18.70 11.31
CA ARG A 148 -10.98 -19.35 10.88
C ARG A 148 -9.73 -18.51 11.05
N HIS A 149 -9.87 -17.25 11.45
CA HIS A 149 -8.75 -16.32 11.50
C HIS A 149 -7.64 -16.80 12.43
N ILE A 150 -6.44 -16.34 12.14
CA ILE A 150 -5.26 -16.55 12.98
C ILE A 150 -4.95 -15.24 13.68
N ASP A 151 -4.84 -15.27 15.01
CA ASP A 151 -4.25 -14.18 15.77
C ASP A 151 -2.73 -14.37 15.80
N VAL A 152 -1.99 -13.44 15.17
CA VAL A 152 -0.53 -13.40 15.20
C VAL A 152 -0.10 -12.08 15.83
N ALA A 153 0.54 -12.14 17.00
CA ALA A 153 0.98 -10.95 17.74
C ALA A 153 -0.14 -9.90 17.97
N GLY A 154 -1.40 -10.35 18.16
CA GLY A 154 -2.56 -9.48 18.33
C GLY A 154 -3.14 -8.94 17.03
N PHE A 155 -2.64 -9.38 15.87
CA PHE A 155 -3.24 -9.05 14.58
C PHE A 155 -4.21 -10.16 14.17
N PRO A 156 -5.49 -9.82 13.92
CA PRO A 156 -6.42 -10.78 13.39
C PRO A 156 -6.20 -10.88 11.87
N VAL A 157 -5.73 -12.04 11.39
CA VAL A 157 -5.36 -12.27 9.98
C VAL A 157 -6.20 -13.39 9.39
N CYS A 158 -6.68 -13.23 8.15
CA CYS A 158 -7.33 -14.30 7.42
C CYS A 158 -6.45 -15.56 7.35
N HIS A 159 -7.08 -16.74 7.40
CA HIS A 159 -6.36 -17.99 7.24
C HIS A 159 -5.64 -18.03 5.87
N PRO A 160 -4.45 -18.66 5.75
CA PRO A 160 -3.77 -18.77 4.46
C PRO A 160 -4.66 -19.33 3.33
N ASP A 161 -5.51 -20.31 3.63
CA ASP A 161 -6.45 -20.86 2.64
C ASP A 161 -7.51 -19.83 2.20
N ASP A 162 -7.97 -18.93 3.09
CA ASP A 162 -8.89 -17.85 2.73
C ASP A 162 -8.21 -16.80 1.84
N ILE A 163 -6.94 -16.47 2.12
CA ILE A 163 -6.13 -15.56 1.30
C ILE A 163 -5.93 -16.14 -0.11
N ILE A 164 -5.65 -17.44 -0.21
CA ILE A 164 -5.50 -18.15 -1.49
C ILE A 164 -6.83 -18.18 -2.24
N ALA A 165 -7.91 -18.65 -1.60
CA ALA A 165 -9.24 -18.75 -2.20
C ALA A 165 -9.69 -17.39 -2.77
N SER A 166 -9.42 -16.30 -2.05
CA SER A 166 -9.76 -14.97 -2.53
C SER A 166 -8.99 -14.54 -3.77
N LYS A 167 -7.72 -14.91 -3.87
CA LYS A 167 -6.89 -14.64 -5.06
C LYS A 167 -7.26 -15.49 -6.26
N GLU A 168 -7.62 -16.76 -6.02
CA GLU A 168 -8.12 -17.65 -7.07
C GLU A 168 -9.44 -17.13 -7.65
N ALA A 169 -10.37 -16.73 -6.78
CA ALA A 169 -11.66 -16.21 -7.18
C ALA A 169 -11.55 -14.87 -7.90
N ALA A 170 -10.68 -13.96 -7.43
CA ALA A 170 -10.45 -12.67 -8.09
C ALA A 170 -9.82 -12.80 -9.49
N HIS A 171 -9.02 -13.86 -9.71
CA HIS A 171 -8.42 -14.23 -11.00
C HIS A 171 -7.74 -13.07 -11.77
N ARG A 172 -7.14 -12.12 -11.05
CA ARG A 172 -6.37 -11.00 -11.65
C ARG A 172 -4.98 -11.49 -12.06
N ALA A 173 -4.41 -10.94 -13.12
CA ALA A 173 -3.08 -11.33 -13.60
C ALA A 173 -2.01 -11.37 -12.48
N LYS A 174 -1.96 -10.33 -11.64
CA LYS A 174 -1.05 -10.25 -10.47
C LYS A 174 -1.30 -11.34 -9.42
N ASP A 175 -2.55 -11.77 -9.27
CA ASP A 175 -2.90 -12.81 -8.29
C ASP A 175 -2.42 -14.17 -8.80
N ILE A 176 -2.68 -14.48 -10.08
CA ILE A 176 -2.21 -15.70 -10.76
C ILE A 176 -0.69 -15.86 -10.61
N GLU A 177 0.08 -14.80 -10.82
CA GLU A 177 1.55 -14.81 -10.66
C GLU A 177 2.00 -15.09 -9.22
N SER A 178 1.18 -14.74 -8.22
CA SER A 178 1.50 -14.92 -6.81
C SER A 178 1.08 -16.28 -6.24
N LEU A 179 0.09 -16.93 -6.84
CA LEU A 179 -0.51 -18.17 -6.32
C LEU A 179 0.51 -19.29 -6.07
N PRO A 180 1.46 -19.62 -6.98
CA PRO A 180 2.42 -20.70 -6.72
C PRO A 180 3.26 -20.47 -5.46
N ARG A 181 3.63 -19.23 -5.17
CA ARG A 181 4.41 -18.87 -3.97
C ARG A 181 3.55 -18.92 -2.71
N LEU A 182 2.28 -18.52 -2.79
CA LEU A 182 1.34 -18.62 -1.67
C LEU A 182 1.02 -20.06 -1.32
N TYR A 183 0.89 -20.95 -2.31
CA TYR A 183 0.72 -22.39 -2.09
C TYR A 183 1.91 -22.99 -1.33
N ALA A 184 3.13 -22.74 -1.81
CA ALA A 184 4.34 -23.19 -1.13
C ALA A 184 4.43 -22.63 0.30
N PHE A 185 4.06 -21.37 0.50
CA PHE A 185 4.01 -20.75 1.81
C PHE A 185 2.97 -21.41 2.74
N ARG A 186 1.74 -21.63 2.27
CA ARG A 186 0.68 -22.30 3.03
C ARG A 186 1.11 -23.69 3.48
N ASP A 187 1.74 -24.45 2.59
CA ASP A 187 2.26 -25.80 2.90
C ASP A 187 3.36 -25.75 3.96
N TYR A 188 4.33 -24.83 3.82
CA TYR A 188 5.38 -24.60 4.81
C TYR A 188 4.81 -24.17 6.17
N TRP A 189 3.94 -23.16 6.17
CA TRP A 189 3.31 -22.62 7.36
C TRP A 189 2.49 -23.70 8.09
N SER A 190 1.73 -24.51 7.37
CA SER A 190 0.91 -25.60 7.92
C SER A 190 1.75 -26.67 8.60
N LYS A 191 2.92 -27.03 8.05
CA LYS A 191 3.86 -27.97 8.68
C LYS A 191 4.39 -27.41 10.00
N ARG A 192 4.82 -26.14 9.97
CA ARG A 192 5.34 -25.43 11.15
C ARG A 192 4.30 -25.33 12.27
N GLN A 193 3.02 -25.09 11.96
CA GLN A 193 1.95 -25.06 12.97
C GLN A 193 1.69 -26.44 13.60
N LYS A 194 1.90 -27.52 12.84
CA LYS A 194 1.76 -28.90 13.32
C LYS A 194 2.98 -29.39 14.12
N GLY A 195 4.04 -28.58 14.24
CA GLY A 195 5.30 -28.98 14.88
C GLY A 195 6.08 -30.03 14.09
N ILE A 196 5.86 -30.11 12.78
CA ILE A 196 6.52 -31.05 11.85
C ILE A 196 7.58 -30.31 11.02
#